data_AF-A0A8S9K2K9-F1
#
_entry.id   AF-A0A8S9K2K9-F1
#
_cell.length_a   1.000
_cell.length_b   1.000
_cell.length_c   1.000
_cell.angle_alpha   90.00
_cell.angle_beta   90.00
_cell.angle_gamma   90.00
#
_symmetry.space_group_name_H-M   'P 1'
#
loop_
_entity.id
_entity.type
_entity.pdbx_description
1 polymer ?
#
loop_
_entity_poly.entity_id
_entity_poly.type
_entity_poly.pdbx_seq_one_letter_code
_entity_poly.pdbx_strand_id
1 'polypeptide(L)'
;MEYFPILEMPEETQALVVEHVAGNSFKDLYDLRASCKLMKALADRRRVCNFYDVLYVPWGLNMPAKLLKTCYAERNPSTLYIKGVHFVFTLNLEEEGVALMKLAADAGYERDVYTHAMTRKIFRDDDEGYFSSFSKGIRC
;
A
#
# COMPACT_ATOMS: atom_id res chain seq x y z
N MET A 1 -25.71 4.77 -24.16
CA MET A 1 -24.97 3.97 -23.17
C MET A 1 -25.91 3.74 -22.01
N GLU A 2 -26.19 2.48 -21.67
CA GLU A 2 -26.84 2.18 -20.39
C GLU A 2 -25.88 2.55 -19.26
N TYR A 3 -26.38 3.33 -18.30
CA TYR A 3 -25.64 3.66 -17.08
C TYR A 3 -26.05 2.63 -16.03
N PHE A 4 -25.08 1.86 -15.54
CA PHE A 4 -25.29 0.90 -14.46
C PHE A 4 -24.80 1.54 -13.15
N PRO A 5 -25.69 1.98 -12.26
CA PRO A 5 -25.29 2.56 -11.00
C PRO A 5 -24.58 1.52 -10.12
N ILE A 6 -23.45 1.88 -9.53
CA ILE A 6 -22.70 1.01 -8.60
C ILE A 6 -23.61 0.46 -7.49
N LEU A 7 -24.60 1.25 -7.05
CA LEU A 7 -25.55 0.88 -6.00
C LEU A 7 -26.51 -0.25 -6.40
N GLU A 8 -26.71 -0.50 -7.68
CA GLU A 8 -27.58 -1.58 -8.18
C GLU A 8 -26.83 -2.92 -8.28
N MET A 9 -25.51 -2.91 -8.12
CA MET A 9 -24.69 -4.11 -8.14
C MET A 9 -24.74 -4.86 -6.80
N PRO A 10 -24.44 -6.16 -6.77
CA PRO A 10 -24.26 -6.89 -5.51
C PRO A 10 -23.21 -6.22 -4.61
N GLU A 11 -23.46 -6.24 -3.29
CA GLU A 11 -22.58 -5.58 -2.31
C GLU A 11 -21.13 -6.09 -2.38
N GLU A 12 -20.92 -7.36 -2.72
CA GLU A 12 -19.60 -7.94 -2.95
C GLU A 12 -18.84 -7.23 -4.06
N THR A 13 -19.51 -6.94 -5.17
CA THR A 13 -18.89 -6.22 -6.29
C THR A 13 -18.66 -4.76 -5.95
N GLN A 14 -19.58 -4.13 -5.20
CA GLN A 14 -19.36 -2.78 -4.68
C GLN A 14 -18.14 -2.72 -3.76
N ALA A 15 -17.94 -3.72 -2.89
CA ALA A 15 -16.77 -3.80 -2.02
C ALA A 15 -15.47 -3.94 -2.82
N LEU A 16 -15.46 -4.75 -3.88
CA LEU A 16 -14.30 -4.87 -4.77
C LEU A 16 -13.95 -3.55 -5.47
N VAL A 17 -14.97 -2.78 -5.89
CA VAL A 17 -14.76 -1.43 -6.46
C VAL A 17 -14.11 -0.51 -5.43
N VAL A 18 -14.60 -0.51 -4.18
CA VAL A 18 -14.01 0.31 -3.10
C VAL A 18 -12.56 -0.09 -2.81
N GLU A 19 -12.27 -1.39 -2.75
CA GLU A 19 -10.91 -1.91 -2.58
C GLU A 19 -9.99 -1.47 -3.72
N HIS A 20 -10.47 -1.54 -4.96
CA HIS A 20 -9.72 -1.09 -6.13
C HIS A 20 -9.45 0.43 -6.09
N VAL A 21 -10.46 1.24 -5.76
CA VAL A 21 -10.31 2.69 -5.62
C VAL A 21 -9.29 3.03 -4.53
N ALA A 22 -9.30 2.31 -3.40
CA ALA A 22 -8.36 2.53 -2.30
C ALA A 22 -6.89 2.34 -2.69
N GLY A 23 -6.60 1.43 -3.62
CA GLY A 23 -5.22 1.22 -4.11
C GLY A 23 -4.77 2.18 -5.20
N ASN A 24 -5.69 2.93 -5.82
CA ASN A 24 -5.37 3.76 -6.98
C ASN A 24 -5.48 5.26 -6.71
N SER A 25 -6.38 5.71 -5.83
CA SER A 25 -6.63 7.13 -5.64
C SER A 25 -7.15 7.45 -4.25
N PHE A 26 -6.32 8.18 -3.48
CA PHE A 26 -6.71 8.73 -2.18
C PHE A 26 -7.95 9.61 -2.31
N LYS A 27 -7.96 10.50 -3.32
CA LYS A 27 -9.04 11.46 -3.53
C LYS A 27 -10.35 10.74 -3.84
N ASP A 28 -10.34 9.81 -4.77
CA ASP A 28 -11.56 9.12 -5.19
C ASP A 28 -12.10 8.23 -4.06
N LEU A 29 -11.24 7.64 -3.22
CA LEU A 29 -11.71 6.91 -2.05
C LEU A 29 -12.45 7.82 -1.07
N TYR A 30 -11.95 9.03 -0.83
CA TYR A 30 -12.60 10.00 0.07
C TYR A 30 -13.90 10.52 -0.53
N ASP A 31 -13.93 10.83 -1.83
CA ASP A 31 -15.13 11.27 -2.53
C ASP A 31 -16.20 10.14 -2.54
N LEU A 32 -15.78 8.89 -2.80
CA LEU A 32 -16.63 7.71 -2.73
C LEU A 32 -17.17 7.48 -1.32
N ARG A 33 -16.33 7.60 -0.29
CA ARG A 33 -16.73 7.49 1.11
C ARG A 33 -17.75 8.55 1.52
N ALA A 34 -17.67 9.75 0.95
CA ALA A 34 -18.60 10.85 1.21
C ALA A 34 -19.93 10.71 0.45
N SER A 35 -19.99 9.85 -0.58
CA SER A 35 -21.16 9.74 -1.46
C SER A 35 -22.43 9.23 -0.76
N CYS A 36 -22.34 8.14 0.01
CA CYS A 36 -23.50 7.56 0.71
C CYS A 36 -23.11 6.68 1.91
N LYS A 37 -24.11 6.31 2.72
CA LYS A 37 -23.90 5.48 3.94
C LYS A 37 -23.29 4.12 3.62
N LEU A 38 -23.72 3.48 2.53
CA LEU A 38 -23.20 2.18 2.12
C LEU A 38 -21.73 2.29 1.72
N MET A 39 -21.37 3.23 0.85
CA MET A 39 -19.97 3.44 0.44
C MET A 39 -19.08 3.82 1.61
N LYS A 40 -19.58 4.62 2.56
CA LYS A 40 -18.86 4.90 3.80
C LYS A 40 -18.58 3.61 4.59
N ALA A 41 -19.58 2.76 4.77
CA ALA A 41 -19.43 1.50 5.50
C ALA A 41 -18.46 0.54 4.81
N LEU A 42 -18.51 0.47 3.47
CA LEU A 42 -17.58 -0.33 2.67
C LEU A 42 -16.15 0.22 2.77
N ALA A 43 -15.94 1.53 2.64
CA ALA A 43 -14.63 2.17 2.73
C ALA A 43 -14.00 2.06 4.13
N ASP A 44 -14.82 1.99 5.18
CA ASP A 44 -14.36 1.82 6.56
C ASP A 44 -14.06 0.35 6.93
N ARG A 45 -14.24 -0.61 6.01
CA ARG A 45 -13.88 -2.02 6.25
C ARG A 45 -12.37 -2.16 6.42
N ARG A 46 -11.96 -3.01 7.37
CA ARG A 46 -10.54 -3.32 7.61
C ARG A 46 -9.82 -3.80 6.35
N ARG A 47 -10.48 -4.62 5.54
CA ARG A 47 -9.90 -5.15 4.29
C ARG A 47 -9.47 -4.05 3.31
N VAL A 48 -10.15 -2.90 3.30
CA VAL A 48 -9.76 -1.75 2.46
C VAL A 48 -8.39 -1.21 2.86
N CYS A 49 -8.01 -1.33 4.14
CA CYS A 49 -6.68 -0.93 4.60
C CYS A 49 -5.57 -1.74 3.93
N ASN A 50 -5.81 -2.97 3.46
CA ASN A 50 -4.80 -3.77 2.77
C ASN A 50 -4.47 -3.21 1.38
N PHE A 51 -5.45 -2.62 0.71
CA PHE A 51 -5.29 -2.07 -0.62
C PHE A 51 -4.85 -0.60 -0.59
N TYR A 52 -5.08 0.08 0.52
CA TYR A 52 -4.73 1.48 0.68
C TYR A 52 -3.23 1.74 0.44
N ASP A 53 -2.89 2.50 -0.59
CA ASP A 53 -1.50 2.91 -0.81
C ASP A 53 -1.23 4.25 -0.14
N VAL A 54 -0.48 4.21 0.96
CA VAL A 54 -0.14 5.40 1.75
C VAL A 54 0.76 6.37 1.00
N LEU A 55 1.35 6.01 -0.15
CA LEU A 55 2.14 6.95 -0.95
C LEU A 55 1.28 7.96 -1.71
N TYR A 56 0.02 7.63 -2.03
CA TYR A 56 -0.91 8.58 -2.66
C TYR A 56 -1.50 9.59 -1.69
N VAL A 57 -1.15 9.44 -0.43
CA VAL A 57 -1.52 10.38 0.60
C VAL A 57 -0.67 11.64 0.47
N PRO A 58 -1.27 12.83 0.57
CA PRO A 58 -0.51 14.06 0.74
C PRO A 58 0.14 14.11 2.13
N TRP A 59 1.38 13.63 2.26
CA TRP A 59 2.15 13.58 3.51
C TRP A 59 2.32 14.93 4.22
N GLY A 60 2.23 16.05 3.48
CA GLY A 60 2.25 17.41 4.02
C GLY A 60 0.91 17.91 4.59
N LEU A 61 -0.18 17.17 4.39
CA LEU A 61 -1.51 17.50 4.89
C LEU A 61 -1.90 16.48 5.97
N ASN A 62 -1.76 16.87 7.25
CA ASN A 62 -2.27 16.19 8.46
C ASN A 62 -2.85 14.80 8.20
N MET A 63 -1.98 13.81 7.99
CA MET A 63 -2.44 12.45 7.79
C MET A 63 -3.24 12.00 9.00
N PRO A 64 -4.43 11.37 8.84
CA PRO A 64 -5.13 10.86 10.00
C PRO A 64 -4.26 9.79 10.67
N ALA A 65 -3.63 10.13 11.79
CA ALA A 65 -2.74 9.24 12.53
C ALA A 65 -3.43 7.91 12.87
N LYS A 66 -4.76 7.91 13.00
CA LYS A 66 -5.57 6.71 13.19
C LYS A 66 -5.53 5.79 11.97
N LEU A 67 -5.61 6.31 10.74
CA LEU A 67 -5.59 5.52 9.52
C LEU A 67 -4.24 4.83 9.33
N LEU A 68 -3.14 5.55 9.52
CA LEU A 68 -1.78 4.97 9.47
C LEU A 68 -1.60 3.88 10.54
N LYS A 69 -2.05 4.13 11.77
CA LYS A 69 -2.01 3.12 12.85
C LYS A 69 -2.79 1.86 12.48
N THR A 70 -3.98 2.02 11.90
CA THR A 70 -4.79 0.89 11.44
C THR A 70 -4.13 0.15 10.28
N CYS A 71 -3.65 0.85 9.24
CA CYS A 71 -2.96 0.21 8.11
C CYS A 71 -1.71 -0.55 8.57
N TYR A 72 -0.95 0.02 9.51
CA TYR A 72 0.20 -0.67 10.09
C TYR A 72 -0.20 -1.92 10.87
N ALA A 73 -1.25 -1.85 11.70
CA ALA A 73 -1.75 -2.98 12.48
C ALA A 73 -2.27 -4.12 11.58
N GLU A 74 -2.87 -3.79 10.44
CA GLU A 74 -3.34 -4.75 9.43
C GLU A 74 -2.22 -5.21 8.47
N ARG A 75 -0.96 -4.83 8.72
CA ARG A 75 0.23 -5.17 7.91
C ARG A 75 0.09 -4.76 6.43
N ASN A 76 -0.54 -3.60 6.19
CA ASN A 76 -0.62 -3.01 4.85
C ASN A 76 0.79 -2.87 4.23
N PRO A 77 1.03 -3.38 3.02
CA PRO A 77 2.37 -3.41 2.43
C PRO A 77 2.99 -2.02 2.25
N SER A 78 2.21 -1.04 1.78
CA SER A 78 2.71 0.33 1.58
C SER A 78 3.12 1.02 2.90
N THR A 79 2.41 0.71 3.99
CA THR A 79 2.71 1.25 5.34
C THR A 79 3.94 0.58 5.94
N LEU A 80 4.12 -0.73 5.72
CA LEU A 80 5.33 -1.44 6.12
C LEU A 80 6.55 -0.87 5.38
N TYR A 81 6.43 -0.68 4.06
CA TYR A 81 7.45 -0.07 3.23
C TYR A 81 7.89 1.30 3.75
N ILE A 82 6.98 2.26 3.90
CA ILE A 82 7.35 3.63 4.28
C ILE A 82 7.91 3.70 5.71
N LYS A 83 7.43 2.82 6.60
CA LYS A 83 8.00 2.71 7.94
C LYS A 83 9.40 2.11 7.90
N GLY A 84 9.64 1.12 7.05
CA GLY A 84 10.97 0.58 6.77
C GLY A 84 11.93 1.65 6.26
N VAL A 85 11.51 2.44 5.26
CA VAL A 85 12.28 3.59 4.73
C VAL A 85 12.65 4.56 5.85
N HIS A 86 11.67 4.94 6.68
CA HIS A 86 11.91 5.84 7.80
C HIS A 86 12.91 5.24 8.82
N PHE A 87 12.81 3.94 9.11
CA PHE A 87 13.72 3.26 10.04
C PHE A 87 15.15 3.26 9.54
N VAL A 88 15.36 2.92 8.26
CA VAL A 88 16.69 2.92 7.63
C VAL A 88 17.26 4.34 7.55
N PHE A 89 16.56 5.25 6.87
CA PHE A 89 17.14 6.53 6.44
C PHE A 89 17.03 7.66 7.47
N THR A 90 16.14 7.55 8.47
CA THR A 90 15.92 8.59 9.47
C THR A 90 16.37 8.17 10.86
N LEU A 91 16.09 6.92 11.26
CA LEU A 91 16.39 6.42 12.60
C LEU A 91 17.68 5.60 12.70
N ASN A 92 18.33 5.31 11.56
CA ASN A 92 19.53 4.48 11.48
C ASN A 92 19.33 3.08 12.10
N LEU A 93 18.10 2.55 11.99
CA LEU A 93 17.69 1.21 12.40
C LEU A 93 17.61 0.31 11.16
N GLU A 94 18.78 -0.03 10.63
CA GLU A 94 18.89 -0.71 9.33
C GLU A 94 18.23 -2.10 9.35
N GLU A 95 18.55 -2.93 10.35
CA GLU A 95 18.04 -4.31 10.41
C GLU A 95 16.51 -4.35 10.51
N GLU A 96 15.93 -3.56 11.41
CA GLU A 96 14.48 -3.48 11.56
C GLU A 96 13.81 -2.87 10.32
N GLY A 97 14.43 -1.85 9.73
CA GLY A 97 13.93 -1.19 8.53
C GLY A 97 13.90 -2.13 7.33
N VAL A 98 14.99 -2.88 7.10
CA VAL A 98 15.09 -3.89 6.04
C VAL A 98 14.13 -5.05 6.27
N ALA A 99 13.93 -5.47 7.53
CA ALA A 99 12.94 -6.51 7.87
C ALA A 99 11.50 -6.07 7.50
N LEU A 100 11.16 -4.80 7.74
CA LEU A 100 9.86 -4.24 7.36
C LEU A 100 9.68 -4.14 5.84
N MET A 101 10.70 -3.67 5.12
CA MET A 101 10.71 -3.64 3.64
C MET A 101 10.49 -5.05 3.08
N LYS A 102 11.27 -6.03 3.55
CA LYS A 102 11.11 -7.43 3.13
C LYS A 102 9.67 -7.94 3.29
N LEU A 103 9.01 -7.63 4.41
CA LEU A 103 7.61 -8.00 4.63
C LEU A 103 6.66 -7.35 3.61
N ALA A 104 6.95 -6.13 3.16
CA ALA A 104 6.19 -5.45 2.11
C ALA A 104 6.42 -6.10 0.73
N ALA A 105 7.68 -6.43 0.38
CA ALA A 105 8.00 -7.16 -0.85
C ALA A 105 7.37 -8.56 -0.89
N ASP A 106 7.46 -9.32 0.21
CA ASP A 106 6.85 -10.65 0.34
C ASP A 106 5.32 -10.60 0.17
N ALA A 107 4.70 -9.45 0.48
CA ALA A 107 3.28 -9.17 0.25
C ALA A 107 2.96 -8.64 -1.17
N GLY A 108 3.94 -8.56 -2.06
CA GLY A 108 3.77 -8.14 -3.45
C GLY A 108 3.79 -6.64 -3.69
N TYR A 109 4.31 -5.83 -2.75
CA TYR A 109 4.39 -4.39 -2.97
C TYR A 109 5.52 -4.04 -3.95
N GLU A 110 5.16 -3.83 -5.21
CA GLU A 110 6.10 -3.63 -6.33
C GLU A 110 7.09 -2.48 -6.09
N ARG A 111 6.65 -1.42 -5.39
CA ARG A 111 7.50 -0.27 -5.05
C ARG A 111 8.64 -0.61 -4.08
N ASP A 112 8.52 -1.69 -3.32
CA ASP A 112 9.58 -2.14 -2.41
C ASP A 112 10.77 -2.72 -3.18
N VAL A 113 10.55 -3.34 -4.34
CA VAL A 113 11.60 -4.05 -5.11
C VAL A 113 12.76 -3.12 -5.46
N TYR A 114 12.46 -1.91 -5.94
CA TYR A 114 13.50 -0.94 -6.30
C TYR A 114 14.22 -0.40 -5.06
N THR A 115 13.48 0.03 -4.04
CA THR A 115 14.06 0.68 -2.86
C THR A 115 14.83 -0.30 -1.98
N HIS A 116 14.35 -1.52 -1.82
CA HIS A 116 15.06 -2.57 -1.09
C HIS A 116 16.36 -2.96 -1.81
N ALA A 117 16.33 -3.09 -3.14
CA ALA A 117 17.54 -3.36 -3.92
C ALA A 117 18.56 -2.21 -3.81
N MET A 118 18.11 -0.95 -3.87
CA MET A 118 18.98 0.22 -3.68
C MET A 118 19.53 0.31 -2.24
N THR A 119 18.70 0.03 -1.24
CA THR A 119 19.10 0.03 0.17
C THR A 119 20.18 -1.03 0.41
N ARG A 120 19.98 -2.27 -0.07
CA ARG A 120 21.03 -3.29 0.00
C ARG A 120 22.30 -2.84 -0.70
N LYS A 121 22.20 -2.28 -1.91
CA LYS A 121 23.39 -1.82 -2.66
C LYS A 121 24.16 -0.71 -1.95
N ILE A 122 23.49 0.17 -1.20
CA ILE A 122 24.13 1.28 -0.49
C ILE A 122 24.80 0.81 0.82
N PHE A 123 24.17 -0.14 1.52
CA PHE A 123 24.60 -0.54 2.88
C PHE A 123 25.32 -1.90 2.95
N ARG A 124 25.18 -2.75 1.92
CA ARG A 124 25.77 -4.08 1.81
C ARG A 124 26.38 -4.23 0.42
N ASP A 125 27.68 -3.96 0.31
CA ASP A 125 28.48 -3.95 -0.94
C ASP A 125 28.57 -5.30 -1.70
N ASP A 126 27.72 -6.28 -1.40
CA ASP A 126 27.74 -7.62 -2.01
C ASP A 126 26.40 -7.96 -2.68
N ASP A 127 26.40 -8.03 -4.01
CA ASP A 127 25.81 -9.08 -4.86
C ASP A 127 25.21 -8.57 -6.19
N GLU A 128 25.94 -8.84 -7.29
CA GLU A 128 25.51 -8.65 -8.68
C GLU A 128 24.30 -9.55 -9.09
N GLY A 129 23.78 -10.39 -8.20
CA GLY A 129 22.81 -11.45 -8.53
C GLY A 129 21.33 -11.16 -8.20
N TYR A 130 20.98 -10.18 -7.37
CA TYR A 130 19.63 -10.12 -6.79
C TYR A 130 18.54 -9.78 -7.80
N PHE A 131 18.78 -8.82 -8.70
CA PHE A 131 17.84 -8.45 -9.77
C PHE A 131 17.48 -9.63 -10.70
N SER A 132 18.35 -10.65 -10.80
CA SER A 132 18.13 -11.82 -11.65
C SER A 132 17.14 -12.85 -11.08
N SER A 133 16.82 -12.75 -9.77
CA SER A 133 15.86 -13.67 -9.12
C SER A 133 14.41 -13.24 -9.27
N PHE A 134 14.15 -11.94 -9.51
CA PHE A 134 12.80 -11.40 -9.72
C PHE A 134 12.32 -11.50 -11.17
N SER A 135 13.23 -11.59 -12.13
CA SER A 135 12.89 -11.74 -13.56
C SER A 135 12.26 -13.09 -13.92
N LYS A 136 12.30 -14.08 -13.01
CA LYS A 136 11.66 -15.39 -13.23
C LYS A 136 10.14 -15.40 -12.95
N GLY A 137 9.60 -14.34 -12.34
CA GLY A 137 8.18 -14.24 -11.97
C GLY A 137 7.32 -13.35 -12.88
N ILE A 138 7.93 -12.46 -13.67
CA ILE A 138 7.21 -11.55 -14.57
C ILE A 138 7.24 -12.16 -15.97
N ARG A 139 6.24 -13.00 -16.28
CA ARG A 139 5.91 -13.33 -17.67
C ARG A 139 5.07 -12.18 -18.21
N CYS A 140 5.65 -11.39 -19.12
CA CYS A 140 4.89 -10.58 -20.08
C CYS A 140 4.05 -11.48 -20.99
#